data_AF-A0A3P6TLN3-F1
#
_entry.id   AF-A0A3P6TLN3-F1
#
_cell.length_a   1.000
_cell.length_b   1.000
_cell.length_c   1.000
_cell.angle_alpha   90.00
_cell.angle_beta   90.00
_cell.angle_gamma   90.00
#
_symmetry.space_group_name_H-M   'P 1'
#
loop_
_entity.id
_entity.type
_entity.pdbx_description
1 polymer ?
#
loop_
_entity_poly.entity_id
_entity_poly.type
_entity_poly.pdbx_seq_one_letter_code
_entity_poly.pdbx_strand_id
1 'polypeptide(L)'
;MQPIWTSEDTRNAILASLIPGATAFTAFAVFANDRSVIDWWTHAKKPGWAPKDPAIYSVLDIATLSPLGYASYLVYKNGGGLQYTDTKVALGLYGLNVVFALATIPLIKKRSFTSLLRNTILLNATAVGAAIAFYKVDRTAGQLLLPYAIWTGFYAFLTYSMSKENASER
;
A
#
# COMPACT_ATOMS: atom_id res chain seq x y z
N MET A 1 -22.37 13.98 -19.38
CA MET A 1 -21.19 14.10 -20.26
C MET A 1 -20.01 13.48 -19.54
N GLN A 2 -19.25 12.59 -20.18
CA GLN A 2 -17.98 12.16 -19.58
C GLN A 2 -17.00 13.34 -19.62
N PRO A 3 -16.28 13.63 -18.52
CA PRO A 3 -15.34 14.73 -18.50
C PRO A 3 -14.23 14.48 -19.54
N ILE A 4 -14.01 15.46 -20.41
CA ILE A 4 -12.98 15.41 -21.47
C ILE A 4 -11.61 15.23 -20.80
N TRP A 5 -10.77 14.34 -21.34
CA TRP A 5 -9.39 14.16 -20.88
C TRP A 5 -8.47 15.16 -21.57
N THR A 6 -7.65 15.87 -20.78
CA THR A 6 -6.78 16.97 -21.23
C THR A 6 -5.29 16.64 -21.02
N SER A 7 -4.42 17.47 -21.59
CA SER A 7 -2.97 17.39 -21.35
C SER A 7 -2.61 17.69 -19.89
N GLU A 8 -3.36 18.60 -19.25
CA GLU A 8 -3.23 18.89 -17.83
C GLU A 8 -3.59 17.68 -16.97
N ASP A 9 -4.63 16.94 -17.33
CA ASP A 9 -5.01 15.71 -16.62
C ASP A 9 -3.90 14.66 -16.68
N THR A 10 -3.27 14.53 -17.85
CA THR A 10 -2.13 13.63 -18.05
C THR A 10 -0.97 14.01 -17.15
N ARG A 11 -0.60 15.30 -17.10
CA ARG A 11 0.45 15.81 -16.22
C ARG A 11 0.13 15.52 -14.75
N ASN A 12 -1.08 15.81 -14.31
CA ASN A 12 -1.48 15.64 -12.92
C ASN A 12 -1.56 14.17 -12.49
N ALA A 13 -2.01 13.27 -13.38
CA ALA A 13 -2.00 11.83 -13.15
C ALA A 13 -0.57 11.28 -13.00
N ILE A 14 0.38 11.77 -13.82
CA ILE A 14 1.79 11.41 -13.70
C ILE A 14 2.34 11.87 -12.34
N LEU A 15 2.09 13.13 -11.96
CA LEU A 15 2.54 13.66 -10.66
C LEU A 15 1.96 12.87 -9.49
N ALA A 16 0.69 12.50 -9.53
CA ALA A 16 0.07 11.68 -8.49
C ALA A 16 0.72 10.28 -8.38
N SER A 17 1.18 9.72 -9.51
CA SER A 17 1.86 8.43 -9.57
C SER A 17 3.29 8.45 -9.00
N LEU A 18 3.89 9.63 -8.83
CA LEU A 18 5.16 9.76 -8.13
C LEU A 18 5.04 9.41 -6.64
N ILE A 19 3.86 9.56 -6.02
CA ILE A 19 3.66 9.26 -4.59
C ILE A 19 3.87 7.77 -4.28
N PRO A 20 3.12 6.83 -4.89
CA PRO A 20 3.34 5.40 -4.65
C PRO A 20 4.73 4.96 -5.13
N GLY A 21 5.23 5.50 -6.25
CA GLY A 21 6.57 5.21 -6.76
C GLY A 21 7.68 5.61 -5.78
N ALA A 22 7.64 6.82 -5.24
CA ALA A 22 8.60 7.31 -4.27
C ALA A 22 8.53 6.54 -2.94
N THR A 23 7.31 6.16 -2.52
CA THR A 23 7.10 5.34 -1.31
C THR A 23 7.77 3.97 -1.47
N ALA A 24 7.52 3.28 -2.58
CA ALA A 24 8.13 1.99 -2.89
C ALA A 24 9.66 2.08 -3.02
N PHE A 25 10.15 3.09 -3.73
CA PHE A 25 11.59 3.31 -3.91
C PHE A 25 12.29 3.58 -2.58
N THR A 26 11.71 4.40 -1.70
CA THR A 26 12.26 4.70 -0.38
C THR A 26 12.33 3.43 0.48
N ALA A 27 11.27 2.62 0.50
CA ALA A 27 11.26 1.36 1.22
C ALA A 27 12.34 0.41 0.69
N PHE A 28 12.43 0.22 -0.62
CA PHE A 28 13.43 -0.62 -1.26
C PHE A 28 14.86 -0.15 -0.93
N ALA A 29 15.15 1.14 -1.12
CA ALA A 29 16.48 1.69 -0.86
C ALA A 29 16.89 1.53 0.61
N VAL A 30 15.95 1.67 1.56
CA VAL A 30 16.24 1.46 2.98
C VAL A 30 16.51 -0.02 3.29
N PHE A 31 15.71 -0.95 2.77
CA PHE A 31 15.87 -2.37 3.08
C PHE A 31 17.05 -3.03 2.37
N ALA A 32 17.30 -2.69 1.09
CA ALA A 32 18.40 -3.24 0.31
C ALA A 32 19.78 -2.90 0.90
N ASN A 33 19.88 -1.78 1.62
CA ASN A 33 21.14 -1.32 2.23
C ASN A 33 21.29 -1.69 3.72
N ASP A 34 20.29 -2.29 4.35
CA ASP A 34 20.32 -2.65 5.77
C ASP A 34 20.52 -4.15 5.96
N ARG A 35 21.79 -4.59 5.99
CA ARG A 35 22.17 -6.01 6.18
C ARG A 35 21.52 -6.61 7.43
N SER A 36 21.37 -5.81 8.48
CA SER A 36 20.83 -6.27 9.75
C SER A 36 19.34 -6.60 9.67
N VAL A 37 18.60 -5.85 8.84
CA VAL A 37 17.20 -6.13 8.52
C VAL A 37 17.09 -7.34 7.59
N ILE A 38 17.97 -7.44 6.59
CA ILE A 38 18.02 -8.59 5.69
C ILE A 38 18.27 -9.89 6.47
N ASP A 39 19.24 -9.89 7.39
CA ASP A 39 19.56 -11.05 8.22
C ASP A 39 18.38 -11.42 9.13
N TRP A 40 17.78 -10.45 9.82
CA TRP A 40 16.60 -10.70 10.65
C TRP A 40 15.43 -11.27 9.84
N TRP A 41 15.13 -10.68 8.67
CA TRP A 41 14.06 -11.17 7.81
C TRP A 41 14.35 -12.55 7.27
N THR A 42 15.60 -12.86 6.91
CA THR A 42 16.01 -14.15 6.36
C THR A 42 15.83 -15.27 7.39
N HIS A 43 16.24 -15.03 8.63
CA HIS A 43 16.14 -16.02 9.72
C HIS A 43 14.75 -16.12 10.36
N ALA A 44 13.84 -15.17 10.08
CA ALA A 44 12.47 -15.24 10.54
C ALA A 44 11.76 -16.52 10.07
N LYS A 45 11.10 -17.21 11.00
CA LYS A 45 10.22 -18.35 10.66
C LYS A 45 9.06 -17.85 9.81
N LYS A 46 8.93 -18.41 8.60
CA LYS A 46 7.86 -18.10 7.63
C LYS A 46 6.96 -19.33 7.46
N PRO A 47 5.65 -19.13 7.30
CA PRO A 47 4.74 -20.25 7.11
C PRO A 47 5.01 -20.97 5.78
N GLY A 48 4.74 -22.28 5.72
CA GLY A 48 5.06 -23.10 4.56
C GLY A 48 4.34 -22.73 3.26
N TRP A 49 3.24 -21.96 3.35
CA TRP A 49 2.48 -21.46 2.20
C TRP A 49 3.05 -20.15 1.62
N ALA A 50 3.93 -19.45 2.34
CA ALA A 50 4.47 -18.17 1.88
C ALA A 50 5.41 -18.38 0.67
N PRO A 51 5.34 -17.53 -0.37
CA PRO A 51 6.32 -17.56 -1.45
C PRO A 51 7.75 -17.46 -0.90
N LYS A 52 8.62 -18.34 -1.37
CA LYS A 52 10.03 -18.39 -0.95
C LYS A 52 10.90 -17.39 -1.71
N ASP A 53 10.53 -17.07 -2.95
CA ASP A 53 11.23 -16.13 -3.81
C ASP A 53 10.78 -14.69 -3.51
N PRO A 54 11.68 -13.80 -3.04
CA PRO A 54 11.38 -12.38 -2.83
C PRO A 54 10.87 -11.66 -4.09
N ALA A 55 11.29 -12.11 -5.29
CA ALA A 55 10.90 -11.48 -6.55
C ALA A 55 9.38 -11.54 -6.79
N ILE A 56 8.71 -12.58 -6.30
CA ILE A 56 7.25 -12.72 -6.41
C ILE A 56 6.55 -11.58 -5.66
N TYR A 57 7.01 -11.25 -4.45
CA TYR A 57 6.47 -10.14 -3.68
C TYR A 57 6.69 -8.82 -4.40
N SER A 58 7.90 -8.57 -4.90
CA SER A 58 8.23 -7.34 -5.62
C SER A 58 7.40 -7.14 -6.89
N VAL A 59 7.19 -8.20 -7.67
CA VAL A 59 6.34 -8.13 -8.88
C VAL A 59 4.90 -7.78 -8.53
N LEU A 60 4.34 -8.40 -7.48
CA LEU A 60 2.97 -8.14 -7.06
C LEU A 60 2.82 -6.75 -6.40
N ASP A 61 3.82 -6.30 -5.64
CA ASP A 61 3.90 -4.94 -5.11
C ASP A 61 3.86 -3.92 -6.27
N ILE A 62 4.72 -4.08 -7.28
CA ILE A 62 4.76 -3.17 -8.43
C ILE A 62 3.43 -3.19 -9.18
N ALA A 63 2.89 -4.38 -9.47
CA ALA A 63 1.64 -4.52 -10.22
C ALA A 63 0.46 -3.86 -9.50
N THR A 64 0.39 -3.99 -8.17
CA THR A 64 -0.72 -3.44 -7.38
C THR A 64 -0.55 -1.97 -7.01
N LEU A 65 0.68 -1.46 -6.89
CA LEU A 65 0.97 -0.05 -6.57
C LEU A 65 0.90 0.87 -7.80
N SER A 66 1.24 0.35 -8.98
CA SER A 66 1.29 1.12 -10.24
C SER A 66 0.00 1.92 -10.53
N PRO A 67 -1.22 1.37 -10.40
CA PRO A 67 -2.43 2.11 -10.75
C PRO A 67 -2.89 3.12 -9.68
N LEU A 68 -2.31 3.11 -8.47
CA LEU A 68 -2.83 3.89 -7.34
C LEU A 68 -2.74 5.40 -7.56
N GLY A 69 -1.65 5.86 -8.19
CA GLY A 69 -1.47 7.26 -8.55
C GLY A 69 -2.57 7.77 -9.48
N TYR A 70 -2.76 7.07 -10.60
CA TYR A 70 -3.84 7.34 -11.55
C TYR A 70 -5.22 7.26 -10.90
N ALA A 71 -5.50 6.22 -10.10
CA ALA A 71 -6.77 6.08 -9.38
C ALA A 71 -7.04 7.26 -8.44
N SER A 72 -6.02 7.71 -7.68
CA SER A 72 -6.17 8.87 -6.80
C SER A 72 -6.49 10.15 -7.58
N TYR A 73 -5.90 10.30 -8.77
CA TYR A 73 -6.16 11.44 -9.63
C TYR A 73 -7.58 11.39 -10.24
N LEU A 74 -8.07 10.20 -10.63
CA LEU A 74 -9.46 10.04 -11.07
C LEU A 74 -10.45 10.46 -9.99
N VAL A 75 -10.21 10.08 -8.72
CA VAL A 75 -11.05 10.51 -7.59
C VAL A 75 -11.00 12.02 -7.41
N TYR A 76 -9.83 12.64 -7.49
CA TYR A 76 -9.70 14.10 -7.41
C TYR A 76 -10.45 14.78 -8.55
N LYS A 77 -10.25 14.35 -9.80
CA LYS A 77 -10.86 14.96 -10.99
C LYS A 77 -12.38 14.78 -11.01
N ASN A 78 -12.85 13.53 -10.91
CA ASN A 78 -14.27 13.19 -11.07
C ASN A 78 -15.08 13.51 -9.81
N GLY A 79 -14.43 13.59 -8.65
CA GLY A 79 -15.03 14.02 -7.39
C GLY A 79 -15.09 15.54 -7.19
N GLY A 80 -14.78 16.35 -8.21
CA GLY A 80 -14.86 17.81 -8.11
C GLY A 80 -13.78 18.44 -7.22
N GLY A 81 -12.63 17.79 -7.09
CA GLY A 81 -11.50 18.22 -6.27
C GLY A 81 -11.77 18.16 -4.77
N LEU A 82 -10.97 18.88 -3.99
CA LEU A 82 -11.08 18.95 -2.53
C LEU A 82 -12.17 19.90 -2.04
N GLN A 83 -13.21 20.17 -2.83
CA GLN A 83 -14.36 20.97 -2.35
C GLN A 83 -15.40 20.08 -1.68
N TYR A 84 -15.56 18.85 -2.17
CA TYR A 84 -16.58 17.91 -1.70
C TYR A 84 -16.06 16.97 -0.61
N THR A 85 -16.92 16.70 0.39
CA THR A 85 -16.57 15.87 1.54
C THR A 85 -16.20 14.44 1.14
N ASP A 86 -16.93 13.83 0.21
CA ASP A 86 -16.70 12.45 -0.21
C ASP A 86 -15.30 12.27 -0.83
N THR A 87 -14.89 13.23 -1.67
CA THR A 87 -13.56 13.27 -2.28
C THR A 87 -12.46 13.48 -1.24
N LYS A 88 -12.67 14.38 -0.27
CA LYS A 88 -11.74 14.58 0.86
C LYS A 88 -11.57 13.31 1.69
N VAL A 89 -12.68 12.63 2.02
CA VAL A 89 -12.66 11.39 2.80
C VAL A 89 -11.94 10.29 2.04
N ALA A 90 -12.25 10.12 0.74
CA ALA A 90 -11.60 9.14 -0.11
C ALA A 90 -10.08 9.35 -0.15
N LEU A 91 -9.64 10.56 -0.52
CA LEU A 91 -8.21 10.89 -0.60
C LEU A 91 -7.53 10.91 0.77
N GLY A 92 -8.25 11.27 1.84
CA GLY A 92 -7.75 11.21 3.20
C GLY A 92 -7.48 9.77 3.67
N LEU A 93 -8.37 8.83 3.37
CA LEU A 93 -8.15 7.40 3.63
C LEU A 93 -6.95 6.87 2.86
N TYR A 94 -6.80 7.25 1.59
CA TYR A 94 -5.62 6.90 0.79
C TYR A 94 -4.33 7.53 1.34
N GLY A 95 -4.36 8.79 1.76
CA GLY A 95 -3.22 9.45 2.41
C GLY A 95 -2.81 8.76 3.71
N LEU A 96 -3.79 8.37 4.54
CA LEU A 96 -3.53 7.60 5.75
C LEU A 96 -2.95 6.22 5.44
N ASN A 97 -3.40 5.58 4.36
CA ASN A 97 -2.81 4.33 3.87
C ASN A 97 -1.32 4.50 3.52
N VAL A 98 -0.94 5.57 2.81
CA VAL A 98 0.46 5.89 2.49
C VAL A 98 1.29 6.10 3.76
N VAL A 99 0.73 6.77 4.78
CA VAL A 99 1.40 6.93 6.08
C VAL A 99 1.69 5.58 6.74
N PHE A 100 0.71 4.67 6.78
CA PHE A 100 0.93 3.32 7.31
C PHE A 100 1.92 2.50 6.47
N ALA A 101 1.95 2.70 5.15
CA ALA A 101 2.91 2.05 4.27
C ALA A 101 4.34 2.49 4.64
N LEU A 102 4.57 3.80 4.75
CA LEU A 102 5.86 4.37 5.16
C LEU A 102 6.26 3.98 6.59
N ALA A 103 5.29 3.90 7.52
CA ALA A 103 5.54 3.48 8.90
C ALA A 103 6.07 2.04 9.01
N THR A 104 5.87 1.20 7.99
CA THR A 104 6.46 -0.15 7.93
C THR A 104 8.00 -0.11 8.01
N ILE A 105 8.64 0.90 7.42
CA ILE A 105 10.10 1.04 7.38
C ILE A 105 10.72 1.07 8.80
N PRO A 106 10.39 2.04 9.68
CA PRO A 106 10.94 2.06 11.03
C PRO A 106 10.48 0.88 11.89
N LEU A 107 9.32 0.27 11.61
CA LEU A 107 8.82 -0.88 12.37
C LEU A 107 9.61 -2.17 12.07
N ILE A 108 9.97 -2.39 10.81
CA ILE A 108 10.86 -3.49 10.42
C ILE A 108 12.24 -3.30 11.06
N LYS A 109 12.75 -2.07 11.10
CA LYS A 109 14.01 -1.76 11.82
C LYS A 109 13.95 -2.07 13.32
N LYS A 110 12.79 -1.93 13.96
CA LYS A 110 12.56 -2.34 15.36
C LYS A 110 12.46 -3.86 15.54
N ARG A 111 12.41 -4.65 14.46
CA ARG A 111 12.40 -6.13 14.48
C ARG A 111 11.28 -6.73 15.34
N SER A 112 10.14 -6.05 15.42
CA SER A 112 8.98 -6.47 16.21
C SER A 112 7.85 -6.96 15.31
N PHE A 113 7.64 -8.28 15.25
CA PHE A 113 6.53 -8.87 14.48
C PHE A 113 5.16 -8.40 14.96
N THR A 114 4.98 -8.18 16.27
CA THR A 114 3.72 -7.66 16.82
C THR A 114 3.42 -6.24 16.35
N SER A 115 4.43 -5.37 16.35
CA SER A 115 4.27 -3.99 15.89
C SER A 115 4.06 -3.93 14.38
N LEU A 116 4.77 -4.78 13.64
CA LEU A 116 4.59 -4.94 12.20
C LEU A 116 3.16 -5.39 11.87
N LEU A 117 2.66 -6.45 12.51
CA LEU A 117 1.29 -6.93 12.33
C LEU A 117 0.24 -5.84 12.57
N ARG A 118 0.32 -5.12 13.70
CA ARG A 118 -0.63 -4.04 14.01
C ARG A 118 -0.66 -2.97 12.92
N ASN A 119 0.52 -2.57 12.43
CA ASN A 119 0.61 -1.62 11.32
C ASN A 119 0.04 -2.18 10.02
N THR A 120 0.34 -3.44 9.69
CA THR A 120 -0.16 -4.08 8.47
C THR A 120 -1.69 -4.25 8.48
N ILE A 121 -2.30 -4.49 9.65
CA ILE A 121 -3.77 -4.48 9.78
C ILE A 121 -4.33 -3.08 9.48
N LEU A 122 -3.72 -2.03 10.03
CA LEU A 122 -4.14 -0.64 9.77
C LEU A 122 -3.95 -0.24 8.30
N LEU A 123 -2.82 -0.66 7.70
CA LEU A 123 -2.55 -0.52 6.28
C LEU A 123 -3.66 -1.19 5.45
N ASN A 124 -3.99 -2.44 5.74
CA ASN A 124 -5.03 -3.14 5.01
C ASN A 124 -6.41 -2.50 5.21
N ALA A 125 -6.80 -2.17 6.44
CA ALA A 125 -8.09 -1.55 6.75
C ALA A 125 -8.27 -0.22 6.00
N THR A 126 -7.21 0.60 5.95
CA THR A 126 -7.23 1.86 5.19
C THR A 126 -7.22 1.64 3.68
N ALA A 127 -6.56 0.61 3.16
CA ALA A 127 -6.61 0.25 1.74
C ALA A 127 -8.04 -0.16 1.33
N VAL A 128 -8.70 -1.00 2.12
CA VAL A 128 -10.09 -1.43 1.91
C VAL A 128 -11.03 -0.23 2.00
N GLY A 129 -10.88 0.61 3.04
CA GLY A 129 -11.66 1.83 3.19
C GLY A 129 -11.50 2.79 2.01
N ALA A 130 -10.27 3.01 1.56
CA ALA A 130 -9.96 3.83 0.39
C ALA A 130 -10.56 3.23 -0.89
N ALA A 131 -10.46 1.92 -1.12
CA ALA A 131 -11.05 1.26 -2.28
C ALA A 131 -12.58 1.46 -2.35
N ILE A 132 -13.28 1.30 -1.21
CA ILE A 132 -14.73 1.52 -1.12
C ILE A 132 -15.07 2.99 -1.36
N ALA A 133 -14.33 3.92 -0.73
CA ALA A 133 -14.58 5.35 -0.88
C ALA A 133 -14.29 5.82 -2.31
N PHE A 134 -13.21 5.33 -2.93
CA PHE A 134 -12.86 5.57 -4.32
C PHE A 134 -13.98 5.07 -5.22
N TYR A 135 -14.48 3.84 -5.01
CA TYR A 135 -15.56 3.28 -5.83
C TYR A 135 -16.85 4.10 -5.79
N LYS A 136 -17.14 4.77 -4.67
CA LYS A 136 -18.30 5.68 -4.54
C LYS A 136 -18.13 6.98 -5.33
N VAL A 137 -16.90 7.49 -5.45
CA VAL A 137 -16.60 8.71 -6.22
C VAL A 137 -16.38 8.40 -7.70
N ASP A 138 -15.59 7.38 -8.00
CA ASP A 138 -15.28 6.88 -9.33
C ASP A 138 -15.11 5.36 -9.33
N ARG A 139 -15.99 4.64 -10.05
CA ARG A 139 -15.99 3.17 -10.08
C ARG A 139 -14.66 2.60 -10.59
N THR A 140 -14.05 3.23 -11.58
CA THR A 140 -12.78 2.78 -12.17
C THR A 140 -11.67 2.89 -11.14
N ALA A 141 -11.59 4.03 -10.43
CA ALA A 141 -10.61 4.24 -9.38
C ALA A 141 -10.73 3.21 -8.25
N GLY A 142 -11.95 2.90 -7.83
CA GLY A 142 -12.19 1.85 -6.83
C GLY A 142 -11.75 0.47 -7.29
N GLN A 143 -12.04 0.10 -8.55
CA GLN A 143 -11.61 -1.16 -9.15
C GLN A 143 -10.08 -1.26 -9.26
N LEU A 144 -9.41 -0.16 -9.59
CA LEU A 144 -7.96 -0.08 -9.67
C LEU A 144 -7.28 -0.24 -8.30
N LEU A 145 -7.92 0.21 -7.22
CA LEU A 145 -7.41 0.05 -5.85
C LEU A 145 -7.65 -1.36 -5.28
N LEU A 146 -8.62 -2.10 -5.81
CA LEU A 146 -9.06 -3.38 -5.24
C LEU A 146 -7.94 -4.44 -5.18
N PRO A 147 -7.13 -4.67 -6.24
CA PRO A 147 -6.00 -5.60 -6.16
C PRO A 147 -5.01 -5.27 -5.05
N TYR A 148 -4.73 -3.97 -4.81
CA TYR A 148 -3.86 -3.52 -3.72
C TYR A 148 -4.48 -3.78 -2.34
N ALA A 149 -5.79 -3.55 -2.18
CA ALA A 149 -6.48 -3.89 -0.93
C ALA A 149 -6.42 -5.41 -0.64
N ILE A 150 -6.56 -6.26 -1.65
CA ILE A 150 -6.42 -7.71 -1.51
C ILE A 150 -4.97 -8.08 -1.14
N TRP A 151 -3.99 -7.47 -1.82
CA TRP A 151 -2.57 -7.76 -1.61
C TRP A 151 -2.07 -7.33 -0.23
N THR A 152 -2.50 -6.17 0.27
CA THR A 152 -2.25 -5.78 1.67
C THR A 152 -2.92 -6.70 2.68
N GLY A 153 -4.05 -7.32 2.33
CA GLY A 153 -4.72 -8.35 3.13
C GLY A 153 -3.90 -9.63 3.22
N PHE A 154 -3.27 -10.04 2.12
CA PHE A 154 -2.29 -11.12 2.12
C PHE A 154 -1.12 -10.80 3.06
N TYR A 155 -0.56 -9.58 3.02
CA TYR A 155 0.49 -9.18 3.96
C TYR A 155 0.03 -9.21 5.43
N ALA A 156 -1.21 -8.81 5.71
CA ALA A 156 -1.76 -8.88 7.06
C ALA A 156 -1.82 -10.34 7.56
N PHE A 157 -2.25 -11.26 6.70
CA PHE A 157 -2.26 -12.69 7.02
C PHE A 157 -0.83 -13.26 7.19
N LEU A 158 0.10 -12.86 6.32
CA LEU A 158 1.51 -13.27 6.42
C LEU A 158 2.16 -12.80 7.72
N THR A 159 2.04 -11.51 8.03
CA THR A 159 2.60 -10.94 9.27
C THR A 159 1.95 -11.52 10.52
N TYR A 160 0.67 -11.89 10.45
CA TYR A 160 -0.01 -12.62 11.52
C TYR A 160 0.59 -14.01 11.73
N SER A 161 0.73 -14.81 10.66
CA SER A 161 1.35 -16.13 10.74
C SER A 161 2.79 -16.04 11.25
N MET A 162 3.60 -15.12 10.73
CA MET A 162 4.96 -14.89 11.22
C MET A 162 4.98 -14.49 12.70
N SER A 163 4.04 -13.63 13.14
CA SER A 163 3.97 -13.25 14.55
C SER A 163 3.69 -14.44 15.48
N LYS A 164 2.90 -15.43 15.03
CA LYS A 164 2.63 -16.66 15.79
C LYS A 164 3.83 -17.59 15.82
N GLU A 165 4.45 -17.85 14.67
CA GLU A 165 5.60 -18.74 14.55
C GLU A 165 6.80 -18.24 15.38
N ASN A 166 7.01 -16.92 15.43
CA ASN A 166 8.13 -16.28 16.12
C ASN A 166 7.77 -15.77 17.55
N ALA A 167 6.54 -15.97 18.03
CA ALA A 167 6.17 -15.69 19.43
C ALA A 167 6.57 -16.82 20.39
N SER A 168 6.84 -18.02 19.88
CA SER A 168 7.19 -19.21 20.65
C SER A 168 8.63 -19.25 21.18
N GLU A 169 9.44 -18.23 20.87
CA GLU A 169 10.86 -18.13 21.26
C GLU A 169 11.15 -16.97 22.24
N ARG A 170 10.12 -16.41 22.88
CA ARG A 170 10.27 -15.41 23.94
C ARG A 170 10.30 -16.05 25.32
#